data_AF-A0A7R9LES2-F1
#
_entry.id   AF-A0A7R9LES2-F1
#
_cell.length_a   1.000
_cell.length_b   1.000
_cell.length_c   1.000
_cell.angle_alpha   90.00
_cell.angle_beta   90.00
_cell.angle_gamma   90.00
#
_symmetry.space_group_name_H-M   'P 1'
#
loop_
_entity.id
_entity.type
_entity.pdbx_description
1 polymer ?
#
loop_
_entity_poly.entity_id
_entity_poly.type
_entity_poly.pdbx_seq_one_letter_code
_entity_poly.pdbx_strand_id
1 'polypeptide(L)'
;MPFTQAFINESFRFKTLLPLNLMRSSVENSSILGNFIPKNTRVLANIWAVHNDPKVWLNPQIFNPNRFLTDDGKEVIKIDALIPFSTGKEILKTIPLVKQFK
;
A
#
# COMPACT_ATOMS: atom_id res chain seq x y z
N MET A 1 4.88 -3.18 -21.23
CA MET A 1 6.24 -3.04 -20.66
C MET A 1 6.23 -3.50 -19.19
N PRO A 2 6.50 -4.79 -18.92
CA PRO A 2 6.40 -5.37 -17.58
C PRO A 2 7.38 -4.72 -16.59
N PHE A 3 8.64 -4.55 -16.99
CA PHE A 3 9.68 -3.97 -16.15
C PHE A 3 9.38 -2.53 -15.70
N THR A 4 8.86 -1.69 -16.61
CA THR A 4 8.45 -0.31 -16.27
C THR A 4 7.36 -0.28 -15.21
N GLN A 5 6.37 -1.16 -15.32
CA GLN A 5 5.30 -1.26 -14.33
C GLN A 5 5.84 -1.74 -12.98
N ALA A 6 6.75 -2.71 -12.97
CA ALA A 6 7.42 -3.19 -11.77
C ALA A 6 8.27 -2.09 -11.09
N PHE A 7 8.98 -1.28 -11.89
CA PHE A 7 9.72 -0.12 -11.41
C PHE A 7 8.80 0.94 -10.77
N ILE A 8 7.67 1.24 -11.39
CA ILE A 8 6.66 2.16 -10.84
C ILE A 8 6.11 1.62 -9.51
N ASN A 9 5.79 0.33 -9.45
CA ASN A 9 5.29 -0.32 -8.23
C ASN A 9 6.32 -0.28 -7.09
N GLU A 10 7.58 -0.58 -7.38
CA GLU A 10 8.67 -0.50 -6.39
C GLU A 10 8.95 0.95 -5.96
N SER A 11 8.80 1.92 -6.86
CA SER A 11 8.91 3.35 -6.51
C SER A 11 7.85 3.76 -5.49
N PHE A 12 6.60 3.33 -5.67
CA PHE A 12 5.51 3.58 -4.73
C PHE A 12 5.72 2.91 -3.37
N ARG A 13 6.31 1.71 -3.33
CA ARG A 13 6.68 1.03 -2.08
C ARG A 13 7.81 1.77 -1.37
N PHE A 14 8.94 1.94 -2.07
CA PHE A 14 10.20 2.45 -1.50
C PHE A 14 10.08 3.91 -1.05
N LYS A 15 9.38 4.74 -1.84
CA LYS A 15 9.01 6.10 -1.48
C LYS A 15 7.50 6.17 -1.28
N THR A 16 7.08 5.70 -0.11
CA THR A 16 5.69 5.80 0.32
C THR A 16 5.30 7.27 0.45
N LEU A 17 4.39 7.74 -0.41
CA LEU A 17 3.95 9.14 -0.45
C LEU A 17 3.30 9.59 0.86
N LEU A 18 2.52 8.71 1.49
CA LEU A 18 1.83 8.96 2.75
C LEU A 18 2.20 7.88 3.77
N PRO A 19 3.33 8.02 4.48
CA PRO A 19 3.78 7.06 5.49
C PRO A 19 2.69 6.80 6.55
N LEU A 20 2.07 7.89 7.00
CA LEU A 20 0.84 7.89 7.78
C LEU A 20 -0.28 8.30 6.84
N ASN A 21 -1.26 7.41 6.69
CA ASN A 21 -2.43 7.65 5.87
C ASN A 21 -3.27 8.82 6.42
N LEU A 22 -4.20 9.30 5.62
CA LEU A 22 -5.15 10.32 6.03
C LEU A 22 -5.91 9.89 7.28
N MET A 23 -6.14 10.86 8.18
CA MET A 23 -6.89 10.65 9.41
C MET A 23 -8.32 10.19 9.09
N ARG A 24 -8.73 9.07 9.70
CA ARG A 24 -10.09 8.53 9.60
C ARG A 24 -10.74 8.53 10.98
N SER A 25 -12.06 8.50 11.01
CA SER A 25 -12.82 8.39 12.26
C SER A 25 -13.71 7.15 12.25
N SER A 26 -13.76 6.43 13.37
CA SER A 26 -14.67 5.29 13.52
C SER A 26 -16.12 5.76 13.53
N VAL A 27 -16.98 5.18 12.68
CA VAL A 27 -18.42 5.53 12.58
C VAL A 27 -19.22 4.87 13.71
N GLU A 28 -18.74 3.75 14.21
CA GLU A 28 -19.37 2.95 15.27
C GLU A 28 -18.31 2.38 16.23
N ASN A 29 -18.77 1.75 17.30
CA ASN A 29 -17.86 1.01 18.18
C ASN A 29 -17.35 -0.21 17.43
N SER A 30 -16.03 -0.37 17.36
CA SER A 30 -15.40 -1.46 16.61
C SER A 30 -14.27 -2.08 17.42
N SER A 31 -13.74 -3.21 16.96
CA SER A 31 -12.57 -3.84 17.56
C SER A 31 -11.51 -4.13 16.51
N ILE A 32 -10.26 -3.76 16.77
CA ILE A 32 -9.11 -4.07 15.90
C ILE A 32 -8.09 -4.83 16.73
N LEU A 33 -7.69 -6.02 16.27
CA LEU A 33 -6.68 -6.87 16.95
C LEU A 33 -7.01 -7.15 18.42
N GLY A 34 -8.29 -7.26 18.77
CA GLY A 34 -8.77 -7.46 20.15
C GLY A 34 -8.92 -6.18 20.97
N ASN A 35 -8.52 -5.01 20.44
CA ASN A 35 -8.65 -3.73 21.14
C ASN A 35 -9.99 -3.07 20.79
N PHE A 36 -10.72 -2.62 21.81
CA PHE A 36 -11.97 -1.88 21.65
C PHE A 36 -11.70 -0.43 21.21
N ILE A 37 -12.38 0.01 20.16
CA ILE A 37 -12.29 1.34 19.58
C ILE A 37 -13.67 2.00 19.67
N PRO A 38 -13.83 3.05 20.49
CA PRO A 38 -15.11 3.75 20.58
C PRO A 38 -15.41 4.51 19.30
N LYS A 39 -16.71 4.75 19.05
CA LYS A 39 -17.20 5.64 18.00
C LYS A 39 -16.51 7.01 18.08
N ASN A 40 -16.26 7.61 16.92
CA ASN A 40 -15.55 8.88 16.73
C ASN A 40 -14.05 8.87 17.11
N THR A 41 -13.45 7.70 17.34
CA THR A 41 -11.98 7.61 17.50
C THR A 41 -11.28 7.91 16.19
N ARG A 42 -10.27 8.78 16.26
CA ARG A 42 -9.39 9.09 15.13
C ARG A 42 -8.33 8.01 14.96
N VAL A 43 -8.23 7.46 13.76
CA VAL A 43 -7.31 6.36 13.40
C VAL A 43 -6.41 6.83 12.26
N LEU A 44 -5.12 6.57 12.40
CA LEU A 44 -4.11 6.76 11.36
C LEU A 44 -3.55 5.39 10.98
N ALA A 45 -3.65 5.01 9.71
CA ALA A 45 -3.04 3.78 9.24
C ALA A 45 -1.56 4.01 8.90
N ASN A 46 -0.67 3.23 9.49
CA ASN A 46 0.76 3.29 9.22
C ASN A 46 1.10 2.45 7.96
N ILE A 47 1.01 3.09 6.79
CA ILE A 47 1.32 2.45 5.51
C ILE A 47 2.83 2.16 5.40
N TRP A 48 3.67 3.03 5.95
CA TRP A 48 5.12 2.84 5.94
C TRP A 48 5.53 1.51 6.58
N ALA A 49 4.90 1.14 7.70
CA ALA A 49 5.16 -0.14 8.35
C ALA A 49 4.86 -1.32 7.43
N VAL A 50 3.77 -1.27 6.65
CA VAL A 50 3.40 -2.33 5.70
C VAL A 50 4.40 -2.41 4.54
N HIS A 51 4.83 -1.28 3.99
CA HIS A 51 5.78 -1.22 2.88
C HIS A 51 7.23 -1.56 3.26
N ASN A 52 7.55 -1.54 4.56
CA ASN A 52 8.88 -1.82 5.10
C ASN A 52 8.92 -3.04 6.02
N ASP A 53 7.84 -3.81 6.12
CA ASP A 53 7.81 -5.00 6.96
C ASP A 53 8.79 -6.06 6.41
N PRO A 54 9.85 -6.43 7.16
CA PRO A 54 10.82 -7.44 6.71
C PRO A 54 10.22 -8.85 6.57
N LYS A 55 9.05 -9.11 7.18
CA LYS A 55 8.34 -10.40 7.02
C LYS A 55 7.69 -10.53 5.65
N VAL A 56 7.36 -9.40 5.02
CA VAL A 56 6.71 -9.34 3.70
C VAL A 56 7.73 -9.02 2.61
N TRP A 57 8.67 -8.12 2.89
CA TRP A 57 9.64 -7.62 1.93
C TRP A 57 11.06 -8.03 2.32
N LEU A 58 11.69 -8.90 1.52
CA LEU A 58 13.09 -9.28 1.72
C LEU A 58 14.02 -8.06 1.53
N ASN A 59 14.77 -7.62 2.53
CA ASN A 59 15.62 -6.41 2.43
C ASN A 59 14.82 -5.15 2.00
N PRO A 60 13.87 -4.65 2.82
CA PRO A 60 12.95 -3.58 2.44
C PRO A 60 13.64 -2.25 2.08
N GLN A 61 14.83 -2.03 2.63
CA GLN A 61 15.67 -0.84 2.40
C GLN A 61 16.39 -0.85 1.05
N ILE A 62 16.33 -1.95 0.30
CA ILE A 62 16.91 -2.06 -1.04
C ILE A 62 15.81 -1.88 -2.07
N PHE A 63 15.98 -0.89 -2.92
CA PHE A 63 15.15 -0.69 -4.11
C PHE A 63 15.40 -1.83 -5.11
N ASN A 64 14.41 -2.70 -5.32
CA ASN A 64 14.51 -3.82 -6.24
C ASN A 64 13.18 -4.03 -7.02
N PRO A 65 13.11 -3.56 -8.28
CA PRO A 65 11.93 -3.74 -9.13
C PRO A 65 11.55 -5.20 -9.39
N ASN A 66 12.51 -6.13 -9.33
CA ASN A 66 12.27 -7.54 -9.65
C ASN A 66 11.29 -8.21 -8.68
N ARG A 67 11.01 -7.60 -7.51
CA ARG A 67 9.98 -8.06 -6.56
C ARG A 67 8.58 -8.15 -7.19
N PHE A 68 8.30 -7.28 -8.16
CA PHE A 68 7.02 -7.21 -8.85
C PHE A 68 7.05 -7.92 -10.19
N LEU A 69 8.05 -8.75 -10.48
CA LEU A 69 8.16 -9.52 -11.72
C LEU A 69 8.11 -11.01 -11.42
N THR A 70 7.56 -11.78 -12.36
CA THR A 70 7.75 -13.24 -12.38
C THR A 70 9.22 -13.58 -12.63
N ASP A 71 9.63 -14.80 -12.28
CA ASP A 71 11.02 -15.26 -12.48
C ASP A 71 11.45 -15.15 -13.95
N ASP A 72 10.50 -15.32 -14.88
CA ASP A 72 10.72 -15.16 -16.33
C ASP A 72 10.78 -13.68 -16.79
N GLY A 73 10.49 -12.72 -15.92
CA GLY A 73 10.50 -11.27 -16.20
C GLY A 73 9.40 -10.77 -17.15
N LYS A 74 8.48 -11.65 -17.57
CA LYS A 74 7.47 -11.36 -18.60
C LYS A 74 6.20 -10.74 -18.03
N GLU A 75 5.91 -10.95 -16.76
CA GLU A 75 4.66 -10.54 -16.15
C GLU A 75 4.89 -9.81 -14.83
N VAL A 76 3.92 -8.97 -14.47
CA VAL A 76 3.96 -8.18 -13.23
C VAL A 76 3.15 -8.91 -12.17
N ILE A 77 3.78 -9.25 -11.07
CA ILE A 77 3.12 -9.83 -9.90
C ILE A 77 2.44 -8.70 -9.11
N LYS A 78 1.18 -8.93 -8.74
CA LYS A 78 0.48 -8.07 -7.77
C LYS A 78 0.73 -8.62 -6.37
N ILE A 79 1.24 -7.75 -5.50
CA ILE A 79 1.47 -8.05 -4.09
C ILE A 79 0.45 -7.24 -3.29
N ASP A 80 -0.40 -7.91 -2.51
CA ASP A 80 -1.48 -7.26 -1.75
C ASP A 80 -0.98 -6.28 -0.68
N ALA A 81 0.27 -6.44 -0.23
CA ALA A 81 0.93 -5.53 0.70
C ALA A 81 1.35 -4.20 0.07
N LEU A 82 1.28 -4.05 -1.26
CA LEU A 82 1.48 -2.77 -1.93
C LEU A 82 0.18 -1.95 -1.87
N ILE A 83 0.09 -1.03 -0.91
CA ILE A 83 -1.08 -0.17 -0.67
C ILE A 83 -0.75 1.33 -0.74
N PRO A 84 -0.17 1.83 -1.85
CA PRO A 84 0.28 3.21 -1.97
C PRO A 84 -0.84 4.25 -1.88
N PHE A 85 -2.08 3.82 -2.07
CA PHE A 85 -3.27 4.67 -2.05
C PHE A 85 -4.28 4.25 -0.97
N SER A 86 -3.82 3.54 0.07
CA SER A 86 -4.66 2.86 1.04
C SER A 86 -5.53 1.74 0.41
N THR A 87 -6.26 1.03 1.25
CA THR A 87 -7.31 0.09 0.87
C THR A 87 -8.64 0.45 1.55
N GLY A 88 -9.72 -0.23 1.15
CA GLY A 88 -11.07 -0.13 1.73
C GLY A 88 -12.03 0.84 1.02
N LYS A 89 -13.13 1.21 1.69
CA LYS A 89 -14.20 2.04 1.11
C LYS A 89 -13.74 3.44 0.72
N GLU A 90 -12.83 4.01 1.50
CA GLU A 90 -12.22 5.32 1.24
C GLU A 90 -10.79 5.14 0.70
N ILE A 91 -10.62 4.42 -0.40
CA ILE A 91 -9.37 4.51 -1.16
C ILE A 91 -9.18 5.95 -1.65
N LEU A 92 -7.93 6.42 -1.76
CA LEU A 92 -7.64 7.74 -2.31
C LEU A 92 -8.38 7.92 -3.64
N LYS A 93 -9.35 8.83 -3.66
CA LYS A 93 -10.34 9.00 -4.75
C LYS A 93 -9.73 9.46 -6.07
N THR A 94 -8.41 9.70 -6.12
CA THR A 94 -7.65 10.01 -7.33
C THR A 94 -7.37 8.79 -8.22
N ILE A 95 -7.57 7.55 -7.75
CA ILE A 95 -7.29 6.33 -8.54
C ILE A 95 -8.06 6.23 -9.87
N PRO A 96 -9.37 6.54 -9.96
CA PRO A 96 -10.09 6.43 -11.23
C PRO A 96 -9.51 7.34 -12.32
N LEU A 97 -9.01 8.53 -11.94
CA LEU A 97 -8.38 9.48 -12.86
C LEU A 97 -7.01 8.99 -13.34
N VAL A 98 -6.20 8.41 -12.45
CA VAL A 98 -4.86 7.89 -12.84
C VAL A 98 -4.97 6.64 -13.70
N LYS A 99 -6.02 5.82 -13.54
CA LYS A 99 -6.29 4.66 -14.40
C LYS A 99 -6.90 5.00 -15.76
N GLN A 100 -7.40 6.23 -15.96
CA GLN A 100 -8.02 6.68 -17.22
C GLN A 100 -7.01 7.13 -18.28
N PHE A 101 -5.72 7.26 -17.94
CA PHE A 101 -4.65 7.59 -18.90
C PHE A 101 -4.00 6.33 -19.51
N LYS A 102 -4.80 5.29 -19.77
CA LYS A 102 -4.39 4.11 -20.55
C LYS A 102 -4.92 4.21 -21.97
#